data_AF-A0A7V9JLI6-F1
#
_entry.id   AF-A0A7V9JLI6-F1
#
_cell.length_a   1.000
_cell.length_b   1.000
_cell.length_c   1.000
_cell.angle_alpha   90.00
_cell.angle_beta   90.00
_cell.angle_gamma   90.00
#
_symmetry.space_group_name_H-M   'P 1'
#
loop_
_entity.id
_entity.type
_entity.pdbx_description
1 polymer ?
#
loop_
_entity_poly.entity_id
_entity_poly.type
_entity_poly.pdbx_seq_one_letter_code
_entity_poly.pdbx_strand_id
1 'polypeptide(L)'
;MQAEPVRRQVTVTEEGPVLVHGPIEVTLDDGRRVSSDRAVTALCTCRRSRRYPFCDTSHRRRSRNRPAAARSSVPQGDGMLSTTAPQPVCQSTLPEPRGPLSTAVLATLRGSTAVPDATEIGSAVIEQADPHGDDLQLALYCCYELHYRGFAEDPDDPVADDLEWHPGLLGLRRRMEQVFLTALRSDVPGGTDVTAEINTLLVEVVGASGVSHHLCRAGQLWQLREYIAHRSIYHLKEADPQAWVIPRLSGPAKAALVAVEHDEYGAGDPQRMHARLFADMMTELGLSPRYGAYLDAAPAATLAEVNFMSLCGLHRQLRGALIGQFATVELTSSPGSNRLVQAMQRLDCGPASIRFYAEHIEADAVHEQLLRRGVIAPLLAAEPELAADVVFGIQASTLLADQFSDLLLSRWPQDQTTLRNPLPDAPGQD
;
A
#
# COMPACT_ATOMS: atom_id res chain seq x y z
N MET A 1 -43.65 -6.28 -19.64
CA MET A 1 -42.34 -6.87 -19.29
C MET A 1 -42.29 -6.93 -17.78
N GLN A 2 -42.46 -8.11 -17.17
CA GLN A 2 -42.32 -8.23 -15.72
C GLN A 2 -40.84 -8.03 -15.40
N ALA A 3 -40.52 -7.07 -14.53
CA ALA A 3 -39.16 -6.88 -14.06
C ALA A 3 -38.71 -8.19 -13.41
N GLU A 4 -37.60 -8.76 -13.87
CA GLU A 4 -37.03 -9.94 -13.22
C GLU A 4 -36.77 -9.62 -11.74
N PRO A 5 -37.03 -10.56 -10.82
CA PRO A 5 -36.75 -10.33 -9.41
C PRO A 5 -35.25 -10.03 -9.25
N VAL A 6 -34.93 -8.93 -8.58
CA VAL A 6 -33.54 -8.57 -8.25
C VAL A 6 -32.98 -9.65 -7.33
N ARG A 7 -32.18 -10.55 -7.90
CA ARG A 7 -31.50 -11.61 -7.16
C ARG A 7 -30.23 -11.03 -6.55
N ARG A 8 -30.07 -11.12 -5.22
CA ARG A 8 -28.80 -10.85 -4.55
C ARG A 8 -27.89 -12.05 -4.72
N GLN A 9 -26.67 -11.82 -5.19
CA GLN A 9 -25.68 -12.88 -5.35
C GLN A 9 -25.03 -13.19 -3.99
N VAL A 10 -24.99 -14.47 -3.65
CA VAL A 10 -24.32 -15.00 -2.45
C VAL A 10 -23.34 -16.06 -2.91
N THR A 11 -22.07 -15.88 -2.57
CA THR A 11 -20.99 -16.81 -2.90
C THR A 11 -20.50 -17.49 -1.63
N VAL A 12 -20.73 -18.79 -1.52
CA VAL A 12 -20.20 -19.60 -0.43
C VAL A 12 -18.80 -20.05 -0.82
N THR A 13 -17.81 -19.74 0.01
CA THR A 13 -16.41 -20.11 -0.23
C THR A 13 -16.05 -21.36 0.57
N GLU A 14 -15.13 -22.17 0.05
CA GLU A 14 -14.77 -23.48 0.63
C GLU A 14 -14.18 -23.37 2.04
N GLU A 15 -13.32 -22.37 2.29
CA GLU A 15 -12.65 -22.17 3.59
C GLU A 15 -13.36 -21.14 4.51
N GLY A 16 -14.49 -20.56 4.04
CA GLY A 16 -15.10 -19.33 4.59
C GLY A 16 -14.33 -18.07 4.14
N PRO A 17 -14.92 -16.85 4.11
CA PRO A 17 -16.28 -16.41 4.49
C PRO A 17 -17.38 -16.64 3.43
N VAL A 18 -18.64 -16.27 3.72
CA VAL A 18 -19.69 -16.12 2.68
C VAL A 18 -19.65 -14.69 2.16
N LEU A 19 -19.53 -14.51 0.84
CA LEU A 19 -19.57 -13.19 0.20
C LEU A 19 -20.99 -12.87 -0.22
N VAL A 20 -21.49 -11.69 0.15
CA VAL A 20 -22.81 -11.20 -0.26
C VAL A 20 -22.65 -9.93 -1.08
N HIS A 21 -23.22 -9.89 -2.28
CA HIS A 21 -23.11 -8.75 -3.18
C HIS A 21 -24.20 -7.71 -2.95
N GLY A 22 -23.77 -6.46 -2.76
CA GLY A 22 -24.57 -5.27 -2.51
C GLY A 22 -24.62 -4.89 -1.02
N PRO A 23 -25.25 -3.73 -0.74
CA PRO A 23 -25.51 -3.33 0.64
C PRO A 23 -26.43 -4.35 1.31
N ILE A 24 -26.12 -4.71 2.55
CA ILE A 24 -26.85 -5.71 3.32
C ILE A 24 -27.17 -5.23 4.73
N GLU A 25 -28.30 -5.71 5.26
CA GLU A 25 -28.59 -5.74 6.70
C GLU A 25 -28.56 -7.21 7.15
N VAL A 26 -27.80 -7.49 8.20
CA VAL A 26 -27.68 -8.81 8.83
C VAL A 26 -28.39 -8.76 10.17
N THR A 27 -29.43 -9.57 10.32
CA THR A 27 -30.10 -9.81 11.62
C THR A 27 -29.46 -11.02 12.30
N LEU A 28 -28.98 -10.84 13.52
CA LEU A 28 -28.41 -11.90 14.36
C LEU A 28 -29.50 -12.68 15.09
N ASP A 29 -29.12 -13.83 15.65
CA ASP A 29 -30.00 -14.70 16.46
C ASP A 29 -30.54 -14.01 17.72
N ASP A 30 -29.77 -13.09 18.30
CA ASP A 30 -30.18 -12.23 19.41
C ASP A 30 -31.04 -11.02 19.00
N GLY A 31 -31.40 -10.91 17.71
CA GLY A 31 -32.22 -9.84 17.16
C GLY A 31 -31.47 -8.53 16.88
N ARG A 32 -30.18 -8.43 17.22
CA ARG A 32 -29.36 -7.27 16.82
C ARG A 32 -29.22 -7.22 15.31
N ARG A 33 -29.24 -6.01 14.75
CA ARG A 33 -29.02 -5.77 13.32
C ARG A 33 -27.71 -5.03 13.10
N VAL A 34 -26.96 -5.44 12.10
CA VAL A 34 -25.76 -4.75 11.61
C VAL A 34 -25.86 -4.60 10.10
N SER A 35 -25.40 -3.50 9.54
CA SER A 35 -25.44 -3.24 8.10
C SER A 35 -24.04 -3.07 7.52
N SER A 36 -23.92 -3.28 6.22
CA SER A 36 -22.73 -2.96 5.42
C SER A 36 -23.19 -2.42 4.08
N ASP A 37 -22.68 -1.27 3.67
CA ASP A 37 -23.01 -0.64 2.38
C ASP A 37 -22.03 -1.00 1.26
N ARG A 38 -21.07 -1.88 1.55
CA ARG A 38 -20.05 -2.33 0.60
C ARG A 38 -20.67 -3.04 -0.60
N ALA A 39 -20.06 -2.89 -1.77
CA ALA A 39 -20.46 -3.62 -2.97
C ALA A 39 -20.37 -5.15 -2.78
N VAL A 40 -19.45 -5.61 -1.92
CA VAL A 40 -19.35 -7.00 -1.46
C VAL A 40 -19.05 -7.01 0.03
N THR A 41 -19.78 -7.82 0.80
CA THR A 41 -19.55 -8.00 2.24
C THR A 41 -19.18 -9.43 2.57
N ALA A 42 -18.13 -9.63 3.36
CA ALA A 42 -17.69 -10.95 3.83
C ALA A 42 -18.29 -11.30 5.20
N LEU A 43 -19.16 -12.31 5.24
CA LEU A 43 -19.78 -12.83 6.46
C LEU A 43 -19.01 -14.02 7.03
N CYS A 44 -18.67 -13.93 8.32
CA CYS A 44 -17.93 -14.95 9.03
C CYS A 44 -18.79 -16.21 9.25
N THR A 45 -18.33 -17.33 8.71
CA THR A 45 -18.92 -18.66 8.95
C THR A 45 -18.24 -19.41 10.10
N CYS A 46 -16.98 -19.08 10.41
CA CYS A 46 -16.18 -19.82 11.39
C CYS A 46 -16.46 -19.43 12.86
N ARG A 47 -17.21 -18.34 13.11
CA ARG A 47 -17.48 -17.75 14.43
C ARG A 47 -16.23 -17.33 15.24
N ARG A 48 -15.05 -17.30 14.61
CA ARG A 48 -13.78 -16.89 15.26
C ARG A 48 -13.51 -15.39 15.16
N SER A 49 -14.24 -14.67 14.30
CA SER A 49 -14.08 -13.24 14.11
C SER A 49 -14.36 -12.46 15.39
N ARG A 50 -13.47 -11.53 15.74
CA ARG A 50 -13.68 -10.58 16.84
C ARG A 50 -14.75 -9.53 16.50
N ARG A 51 -15.06 -9.38 15.20
CA ARG A 51 -16.05 -8.46 14.64
C ARG A 51 -17.30 -9.18 14.07
N TYR A 52 -17.64 -10.34 14.64
CA TYR A 52 -18.81 -11.12 14.23
C TYR A 52 -20.09 -10.24 14.14
N PRO A 53 -20.85 -10.26 13.03
CA PRO A 53 -20.86 -11.28 11.97
C PRO A 53 -19.89 -11.07 10.79
N PHE A 54 -19.13 -9.98 10.73
CA PHE A 54 -18.21 -9.73 9.61
C PHE A 54 -16.92 -10.53 9.72
N CYS A 55 -16.33 -10.88 8.58
CA CYS A 55 -15.05 -11.58 8.52
C CYS A 55 -13.89 -10.62 8.82
N ASP A 56 -12.91 -11.08 9.60
CA ASP A 56 -11.65 -10.38 9.93
C ASP A 56 -10.44 -11.29 9.63
N THR A 57 -10.60 -12.23 8.69
CA THR A 57 -9.64 -13.29 8.34
C THR A 57 -9.28 -14.30 9.46
N SER A 58 -9.93 -14.26 10.64
CA SER A 58 -9.69 -15.21 11.75
C SER A 58 -9.95 -16.70 11.42
N HIS A 59 -10.48 -17.02 10.24
CA HIS A 59 -10.66 -18.38 9.76
C HIS A 59 -9.35 -19.04 9.30
N ARG A 60 -8.32 -18.24 8.97
CA ARG A 60 -7.02 -18.71 8.47
C ARG A 60 -6.36 -19.73 9.41
N ARG A 61 -5.59 -20.65 8.82
CA ARG A 61 -4.86 -21.68 9.56
C ARG A 61 -3.75 -21.01 10.39
N ARG A 62 -3.68 -21.36 11.68
CA ARG A 62 -2.64 -20.90 12.63
C ARG A 62 -1.86 -22.09 13.16
N SER A 63 -0.54 -21.99 13.27
CA SER A 63 0.26 -22.88 14.14
C SER A 63 0.24 -22.36 15.60
N ARG A 64 0.48 -23.16 16.66
CA ARG A 64 -0.14 -22.94 18.02
C ARG A 64 0.68 -22.19 19.11
N ASN A 65 0.08 -21.16 19.77
CA ASN A 65 -0.23 -21.04 21.24
C ASN A 65 -0.93 -19.66 21.59
N ARG A 66 -1.86 -19.58 22.58
CA ARG A 66 -2.85 -18.46 22.81
C ARG A 66 -2.91 -17.93 24.27
N PRO A 67 -3.39 -16.70 24.59
CA PRO A 67 -4.85 -16.36 24.71
C PRO A 67 -5.28 -14.95 24.18
N ALA A 68 -6.55 -14.54 24.41
CA ALA A 68 -7.39 -13.62 23.61
C ALA A 68 -7.85 -12.30 24.30
N ALA A 69 -8.31 -11.29 23.54
CA ALA A 69 -8.91 -10.02 24.01
C ALA A 69 -10.11 -9.52 23.16
N ALA A 70 -10.84 -8.53 23.71
CA ALA A 70 -12.28 -8.22 23.59
C ALA A 70 -12.71 -7.17 22.52
N ARG A 71 -14.03 -6.88 22.48
CA ARG A 71 -14.83 -6.24 21.40
C ARG A 71 -15.04 -4.71 21.57
N SER A 72 -15.27 -4.02 20.45
CA SER A 72 -15.82 -2.64 20.36
C SER A 72 -16.75 -2.52 19.12
N SER A 73 -17.77 -1.65 19.19
CA SER A 73 -18.83 -1.42 18.19
C SER A 73 -18.70 -0.04 17.52
N VAL A 74 -18.99 0.06 16.22
CA VAL A 74 -18.90 1.31 15.41
C VAL A 74 -20.27 1.63 14.76
N PRO A 75 -20.67 2.92 14.62
CA PRO A 75 -21.97 3.32 14.05
C PRO A 75 -21.96 3.55 12.53
N GLN A 76 -23.18 3.60 11.97
CA GLN A 76 -23.58 3.65 10.55
C GLN A 76 -23.49 5.05 9.91
N GLY A 77 -23.38 5.12 8.58
CA GLY A 77 -23.58 6.34 7.78
C GLY A 77 -24.06 6.03 6.36
N ASP A 78 -25.23 6.56 6.00
CA ASP A 78 -25.89 6.47 4.68
C ASP A 78 -25.11 7.23 3.59
N GLY A 79 -25.06 6.68 2.38
CA GLY A 79 -24.40 7.28 1.22
C GLY A 79 -25.29 8.19 0.37
N MET A 80 -24.71 9.27 -0.16
CA MET A 80 -24.95 9.80 -1.52
C MET A 80 -23.94 10.92 -1.79
N LEU A 81 -23.30 10.93 -2.98
CA LEU A 81 -22.36 11.92 -3.53
C LEU A 81 -21.94 13.06 -2.57
N SER A 82 -20.70 12.99 -2.10
CA SER A 82 -20.17 13.93 -1.12
C SER A 82 -20.31 15.39 -1.54
N THR A 83 -20.86 16.21 -0.65
CA THR A 83 -20.93 17.67 -0.78
C THR A 83 -19.66 18.37 -0.29
N THR A 84 -18.57 17.63 -0.07
CA THR A 84 -17.31 18.19 0.41
C THR A 84 -16.72 19.11 -0.66
N ALA A 85 -16.36 20.34 -0.26
CA ALA A 85 -15.70 21.26 -1.17
C ALA A 85 -14.38 20.65 -1.68
N PRO A 86 -14.06 20.79 -2.98
CA PRO A 86 -12.79 20.32 -3.52
C PRO A 86 -11.63 20.94 -2.75
N GLN A 87 -10.67 20.13 -2.32
CA GLN A 87 -9.38 20.64 -1.84
C GLN A 87 -8.38 20.64 -2.99
N PRO A 88 -7.53 21.68 -3.11
CA PRO A 88 -6.46 21.68 -4.10
C PRO A 88 -5.52 20.50 -3.85
N VAL A 89 -5.01 19.92 -4.94
CA VAL A 89 -4.01 18.86 -4.88
C VAL A 89 -2.73 19.44 -4.28
N CYS A 90 -2.27 18.91 -3.15
CA CYS A 90 -1.03 19.35 -2.51
C CYS A 90 0.14 18.58 -3.13
N GLN A 91 1.12 19.32 -3.66
CA GLN A 91 2.35 18.79 -4.24
C GLN A 91 3.43 18.59 -3.17
N SER A 92 4.37 17.70 -3.42
CA SER A 92 5.54 17.53 -2.54
C SER A 92 6.54 18.66 -2.76
N THR A 93 7.31 19.01 -1.72
CA THR A 93 8.53 19.81 -1.91
C THR A 93 9.63 18.97 -2.55
N LEU A 94 10.53 19.60 -3.31
CA LEU A 94 11.70 18.91 -3.85
C LEU A 94 12.66 18.51 -2.70
N PRO A 95 13.14 17.25 -2.66
CA PRO A 95 14.10 16.78 -1.65
C PRO A 95 15.55 17.21 -1.95
N GLU A 96 16.45 16.99 -1.00
CA GLU A 96 17.89 17.12 -1.20
C GLU A 96 18.45 15.92 -1.99
N PRO A 97 19.37 16.13 -2.95
CA PRO A 97 19.98 15.05 -3.70
C PRO A 97 20.85 14.16 -2.80
N ARG A 98 20.93 12.86 -3.13
CA ARG A 98 21.68 11.83 -2.39
C ARG A 98 22.87 11.26 -3.19
N GLY A 99 23.07 11.74 -4.40
CA GLY A 99 24.19 11.34 -5.26
C GLY A 99 24.02 11.87 -6.70
N PRO A 100 24.85 11.40 -7.64
CA PRO A 100 24.86 11.91 -9.01
C PRO A 100 23.52 11.77 -9.75
N LEU A 101 22.78 10.67 -9.55
CA LEU A 101 21.53 10.41 -10.27
C LEU A 101 20.42 11.35 -9.80
N SER A 102 20.19 11.41 -8.49
CA SER A 102 19.19 12.30 -7.89
C SER A 102 19.55 13.78 -8.10
N THR A 103 20.85 14.13 -8.12
CA THR A 103 21.31 15.48 -8.46
C THR A 103 20.87 15.86 -9.87
N ALA A 104 21.10 15.02 -10.88
CA ALA A 104 20.73 15.32 -12.26
C ALA A 104 19.21 15.37 -12.48
N VAL A 105 18.45 14.48 -11.86
CA VAL A 105 16.98 14.53 -11.89
C VAL A 105 16.50 15.85 -11.28
N LEU A 106 16.91 16.17 -10.05
CA LEU A 106 16.45 17.37 -9.35
C LEU A 106 16.91 18.67 -10.04
N ALA A 107 18.10 18.70 -10.64
CA ALA A 107 18.56 19.84 -11.44
C ALA A 107 17.67 20.06 -12.66
N THR A 108 17.28 18.99 -13.34
CA THR A 108 16.34 19.05 -14.47
C THR A 108 14.97 19.56 -14.01
N LEU A 109 14.47 19.09 -12.87
CA LEU A 109 13.18 19.56 -12.31
C LEU A 109 13.19 21.05 -11.93
N ARG A 110 14.33 21.57 -11.49
CA ARG A 110 14.51 23.00 -11.20
C ARG A 110 14.79 23.86 -12.44
N GLY A 111 14.94 23.27 -13.62
CA GLY A 111 15.42 23.98 -14.81
C GLY A 111 16.85 24.54 -14.66
N SER A 112 17.64 23.97 -13.76
CA SER A 112 19.01 24.42 -13.48
C SER A 112 19.99 23.93 -14.54
N THR A 113 20.89 24.82 -14.98
CA THR A 113 22.00 24.50 -15.91
C THR A 113 23.36 24.44 -15.21
N ALA A 114 23.37 24.53 -13.87
CA ALA A 114 24.61 24.64 -13.08
C ALA A 114 25.31 23.31 -12.81
N VAL A 115 24.60 22.19 -12.98
CA VAL A 115 25.10 20.81 -12.78
C VAL A 115 24.62 19.93 -13.93
N PRO A 116 25.27 18.77 -14.19
CA PRO A 116 24.86 17.89 -15.27
C PRO A 116 23.37 17.52 -15.18
N ASP A 117 22.64 17.73 -16.26
CA ASP A 117 21.22 17.40 -16.33
C ASP A 117 20.99 15.90 -16.63
N ALA A 118 19.73 15.49 -16.71
CA ALA A 118 19.37 14.09 -16.95
C ALA A 118 19.92 13.51 -18.29
N THR A 119 20.25 14.36 -19.26
CA THR A 119 20.82 13.95 -20.56
C THR A 119 22.35 13.79 -20.51
N GLU A 120 23.00 14.37 -19.50
CA GLU A 120 24.46 14.41 -19.38
C GLU A 120 25.03 13.28 -18.49
N ILE A 121 24.17 12.51 -17.81
CA ILE A 121 24.61 11.36 -17.00
C ILE A 121 25.12 10.21 -17.88
N GLY A 122 26.41 9.93 -17.74
CA GLY A 122 27.12 8.87 -18.44
C GLY A 122 26.66 7.46 -18.04
N SER A 123 26.72 6.52 -18.99
CA SER A 123 26.25 5.14 -18.79
C SER A 123 26.88 4.40 -17.64
N ALA A 124 28.19 4.58 -17.45
CA ALA A 124 28.92 3.93 -16.38
C ALA A 124 28.39 4.31 -14.99
N VAL A 125 27.93 5.55 -14.80
CA VAL A 125 27.37 6.03 -13.53
C VAL A 125 26.07 5.27 -13.20
N ILE A 126 25.21 5.09 -14.21
CA ILE A 126 23.93 4.41 -14.02
C ILE A 126 24.15 2.91 -13.82
N GLU A 127 24.97 2.27 -14.64
CA GLU A 127 25.22 0.82 -14.61
C GLU A 127 25.93 0.35 -13.33
N GLN A 128 26.67 1.24 -12.66
CA GLN A 128 27.35 0.97 -11.39
C GLN A 128 26.57 1.42 -10.16
N ALA A 129 25.39 2.03 -10.35
CA ALA A 129 24.57 2.49 -9.24
C ALA A 129 24.07 1.30 -8.40
N ASP A 130 24.04 1.48 -7.08
CA ASP A 130 23.43 0.52 -6.18
C ASP A 130 21.91 0.46 -6.45
N PRO A 131 21.37 -0.69 -6.91
CA PRO A 131 19.96 -0.82 -7.25
C PRO A 131 19.03 -0.60 -6.06
N HIS A 132 19.51 -0.79 -4.82
CA HIS A 132 18.73 -0.57 -3.60
C HIS A 132 19.22 0.65 -2.81
N GLY A 133 20.14 1.43 -3.40
CA GLY A 133 20.80 2.57 -2.75
C GLY A 133 20.01 3.87 -2.79
N ASP A 134 20.33 4.76 -1.86
CA ASP A 134 19.65 6.05 -1.64
C ASP A 134 19.58 6.95 -2.88
N ASP A 135 20.65 7.01 -3.68
CA ASP A 135 20.71 7.87 -4.86
C ASP A 135 19.74 7.41 -5.96
N LEU A 136 19.83 6.14 -6.36
CA LEU A 136 18.99 5.57 -7.41
C LEU A 136 17.51 5.56 -6.99
N GLN A 137 17.22 5.19 -5.74
CA GLN A 137 15.84 5.10 -5.26
C GLN A 137 15.19 6.48 -5.11
N LEU A 138 15.92 7.50 -4.67
CA LEU A 138 15.39 8.87 -4.66
C LEU A 138 15.17 9.39 -6.09
N ALA A 139 16.13 9.15 -7.00
CA ALA A 139 16.01 9.58 -8.39
C ALA A 139 14.78 8.96 -9.09
N LEU A 140 14.57 7.64 -8.91
CA LEU A 140 13.38 6.96 -9.42
C LEU A 140 12.09 7.53 -8.83
N TYR A 141 12.04 7.76 -7.51
CA TYR A 141 10.87 8.32 -6.85
C TYR A 141 10.49 9.67 -7.45
N CYS A 142 11.47 10.57 -7.60
CA CYS A 142 11.25 11.88 -8.22
C CYS A 142 10.73 11.77 -9.66
N CYS A 143 11.25 10.83 -10.45
CA CYS A 143 10.74 10.62 -11.80
C CYS A 143 9.32 10.01 -11.84
N TYR A 144 8.90 9.26 -10.82
CA TYR A 144 7.56 8.70 -10.73
C TYR A 144 6.53 9.69 -10.22
N GLU A 145 6.92 10.59 -9.32
CA GLU A 145 5.99 11.56 -8.73
C GLU A 145 5.42 12.56 -9.74
N LEU A 146 6.11 12.77 -10.87
CA LEU A 146 5.61 13.52 -12.03
C LEU A 146 4.33 12.93 -12.66
N HIS A 147 4.08 11.63 -12.47
CA HIS A 147 2.86 10.95 -12.94
C HIS A 147 1.73 10.94 -11.90
N TYR A 148 1.93 11.60 -10.75
CA TYR A 148 0.95 11.70 -9.67
C TYR A 148 0.65 13.17 -9.36
N ARG A 149 1.26 13.74 -8.31
CA ARG A 149 1.00 15.12 -7.88
C ARG A 149 2.11 16.10 -8.24
N GLY A 150 3.25 15.61 -8.73
CA GLY A 150 4.41 16.44 -9.04
C GLY A 150 5.02 17.11 -7.81
N PHE A 151 5.76 18.18 -8.06
CA PHE A 151 6.52 18.91 -7.04
C PHE A 151 6.28 20.41 -7.13
N ALA A 152 6.59 21.11 -6.04
CA ALA A 152 6.70 22.56 -6.00
C ALA A 152 7.86 22.97 -5.08
N GLU A 153 8.57 24.07 -5.38
CA GLU A 153 9.55 24.61 -4.41
C GLU A 153 8.82 25.33 -3.26
N ASP A 154 7.77 26.08 -3.60
CA ASP A 154 6.79 26.65 -2.69
C ASP A 154 5.38 26.65 -3.35
N PRO A 155 4.30 26.98 -2.64
CA PRO A 155 2.94 26.95 -3.21
C PRO A 155 2.72 27.82 -4.46
N ASP A 156 3.58 28.80 -4.71
CA ASP A 156 3.50 29.76 -5.82
C ASP A 156 4.49 29.43 -6.96
N ASP A 157 5.41 28.48 -6.77
CA ASP A 157 6.42 28.04 -7.75
C ASP A 157 6.41 26.50 -7.98
N PRO A 158 5.42 25.99 -8.75
CA PRO A 158 5.32 24.58 -9.08
C PRO A 158 6.32 24.16 -10.16
N VAL A 159 6.82 22.92 -10.05
CA VAL A 159 7.57 22.28 -11.13
C VAL A 159 6.64 22.10 -12.35
N ALA A 160 7.14 22.42 -13.54
CA ALA A 160 6.33 22.41 -14.75
C ALA A 160 5.77 21.00 -15.08
N ASP A 161 4.46 20.92 -15.28
CA ASP A 161 3.73 19.65 -15.52
C ASP A 161 4.21 18.91 -16.78
N ASP A 162 4.70 19.62 -17.80
CA ASP A 162 5.18 19.01 -19.05
C ASP A 162 6.49 18.22 -18.88
N LEU A 163 7.19 18.40 -17.75
CA LEU A 163 8.35 17.59 -17.39
C LEU A 163 8.03 16.12 -17.19
N GLU A 164 6.74 15.76 -16.96
CA GLU A 164 6.25 14.38 -17.02
C GLU A 164 6.72 13.65 -18.30
N TRP A 165 6.78 14.39 -19.41
CA TRP A 165 7.15 13.86 -20.73
C TRP A 165 8.51 14.35 -21.24
N HIS A 166 9.35 14.93 -20.37
CA HIS A 166 10.67 15.41 -20.76
C HIS A 166 11.55 14.24 -21.26
N PRO A 167 12.02 14.25 -22.53
CA PRO A 167 12.72 13.10 -23.12
C PRO A 167 13.98 12.67 -22.36
N GLY A 168 14.72 13.63 -21.80
CA GLY A 168 15.92 13.36 -20.99
C GLY A 168 15.58 12.63 -19.69
N LEU A 169 14.52 13.05 -19.00
CA LEU A 169 14.07 12.41 -17.75
C LEU A 169 13.55 11.01 -18.01
N LEU A 170 12.74 10.82 -19.06
CA LEU A 170 12.27 9.51 -19.47
C LEU A 170 13.41 8.56 -19.85
N GLY A 171 14.43 9.07 -20.56
CA GLY A 171 15.62 8.33 -20.93
C GLY A 171 16.42 7.89 -19.71
N LEU A 172 16.68 8.79 -18.76
CA LEU A 172 17.39 8.48 -17.52
C LEU A 172 16.59 7.51 -16.64
N ARG A 173 15.29 7.78 -16.42
CA ARG A 173 14.39 6.90 -15.66
C ARG A 173 14.46 5.48 -16.20
N ARG A 174 14.25 5.28 -17.51
CA ARG A 174 14.24 3.94 -18.12
C ARG A 174 15.51 3.13 -17.82
N ARG A 175 16.66 3.79 -17.74
CA ARG A 175 17.94 3.12 -17.48
C ARG A 175 18.11 2.78 -16.00
N MET A 176 17.69 3.66 -15.10
CA MET A 176 17.63 3.36 -13.66
C MET A 176 16.63 2.23 -13.36
N GLU A 177 15.47 2.23 -14.03
CA GLU A 177 14.48 1.15 -13.96
C GLU A 177 15.06 -0.19 -14.39
N GLN A 178 15.88 -0.22 -15.44
CA GLN A 178 16.55 -1.44 -15.90
C GLN A 178 17.50 -1.99 -14.84
N VAL A 179 18.28 -1.14 -14.19
CA VAL A 179 19.19 -1.53 -13.09
C VAL A 179 18.38 -2.12 -11.93
N PHE A 180 17.35 -1.41 -11.47
CA PHE A 180 16.51 -1.86 -10.36
C PHE A 180 15.74 -3.15 -10.68
N LEU A 181 15.09 -3.23 -11.85
CA LEU A 181 14.33 -4.41 -12.27
C LEU A 181 15.22 -5.64 -12.48
N THR A 182 16.43 -5.45 -12.99
CA THR A 182 17.40 -6.55 -13.16
C THR A 182 17.82 -7.10 -11.80
N ALA A 183 18.11 -6.22 -10.83
CA ALA A 183 18.43 -6.64 -9.47
C ALA A 183 17.27 -7.41 -8.83
N LEU A 184 16.04 -6.85 -8.85
CA LEU A 184 14.86 -7.53 -8.30
C LEU A 184 14.63 -8.91 -8.93
N ARG A 185 14.79 -9.05 -10.25
CA ARG A 185 14.64 -10.35 -10.92
C ARG A 185 15.75 -11.35 -10.56
N SER A 186 16.95 -10.86 -10.24
CA SER A 186 18.07 -11.69 -9.80
C SER A 186 17.95 -12.10 -8.32
N ASP A 187 17.30 -11.27 -7.51
CA ASP A 187 17.22 -11.43 -6.06
C ASP A 187 16.03 -12.32 -5.63
N VAL A 188 15.16 -12.72 -6.56
CA VAL A 188 14.01 -13.59 -6.29
C VAL A 188 14.06 -14.91 -7.06
N PRO A 189 13.47 -16.00 -6.53
CA PRO A 189 13.53 -17.32 -7.19
C PRO A 189 12.85 -17.37 -8.57
N GLY A 190 11.85 -16.53 -8.80
CA GLY A 190 10.97 -16.61 -9.96
C GLY A 190 10.07 -17.86 -9.91
N GLY A 191 9.60 -18.29 -11.08
CA GLY A 191 8.70 -19.43 -11.23
C GLY A 191 7.32 -19.05 -11.76
N THR A 192 6.40 -20.02 -11.80
CA THR A 192 5.04 -19.85 -12.35
C THR A 192 3.94 -20.37 -11.42
N ASP A 193 4.28 -20.91 -10.25
CA ASP A 193 3.31 -21.47 -9.31
C ASP A 193 2.67 -20.38 -8.43
N VAL A 194 1.74 -19.63 -9.04
CA VAL A 194 0.99 -18.57 -8.36
C VAL A 194 0.19 -19.12 -7.16
N THR A 195 -0.25 -20.38 -7.23
CA THR A 195 -1.05 -20.97 -6.14
C THR A 195 -0.20 -21.22 -4.90
N ALA A 196 1.03 -21.70 -5.06
CA ALA A 196 1.96 -21.86 -3.95
C ALA A 196 2.30 -20.53 -3.28
N GLU A 197 2.56 -19.48 -4.07
CA GLU A 197 2.83 -18.14 -3.55
C GLU A 197 1.64 -17.58 -2.75
N ILE A 198 0.43 -17.63 -3.31
CA ILE A 198 -0.80 -17.20 -2.62
C ILE A 198 -1.02 -18.00 -1.33
N ASN A 199 -0.84 -19.32 -1.38
CA ASN A 199 -1.01 -20.16 -0.19
C ASN A 199 -0.03 -19.77 0.92
N THR A 200 1.19 -19.35 0.58
CA THR A 200 2.18 -18.87 1.54
C THR A 200 1.72 -17.57 2.20
N LEU A 201 1.21 -16.60 1.42
CA LEU A 201 0.69 -15.32 1.93
C LEU A 201 -0.50 -15.48 2.89
N LEU A 202 -1.29 -16.55 2.73
CA LEU A 202 -2.47 -16.81 3.55
C LEU A 202 -2.16 -17.43 4.92
N VAL A 203 -0.92 -17.84 5.17
CA VAL A 203 -0.52 -18.49 6.41
C VAL A 203 -0.02 -17.46 7.41
N GLU A 204 -0.72 -17.33 8.55
CA GLU A 204 -0.16 -16.63 9.71
C GLU A 204 0.85 -17.53 10.43
N VAL A 205 2.14 -17.27 10.22
CA VAL A 205 3.21 -17.95 10.96
C VAL A 205 3.23 -17.46 12.40
N VAL A 206 2.90 -18.36 13.33
CA VAL A 206 2.94 -18.02 14.76
C VAL A 206 4.39 -18.01 15.24
N GLY A 207 4.75 -16.93 15.95
CA GLY A 207 6.14 -16.67 16.33
C GLY A 207 6.91 -15.85 15.30
N ALA A 208 6.30 -15.50 14.16
CA ALA A 208 6.89 -14.58 13.20
C ALA A 208 7.37 -13.29 13.88
N SER A 209 8.57 -12.87 13.50
CA SER A 209 9.09 -11.53 13.70
C SER A 209 8.63 -10.64 12.54
N GLY A 210 8.60 -9.33 12.78
CA GLY A 210 8.20 -8.34 11.79
C GLY A 210 7.75 -7.06 12.47
N VAL A 211 7.71 -5.97 11.72
CA VAL A 211 7.43 -4.62 12.26
C VAL A 211 6.11 -4.58 13.04
N SER A 212 5.01 -5.10 12.47
CA SER A 212 3.71 -5.11 13.16
C SER A 212 3.69 -6.02 14.40
N HIS A 213 4.48 -7.10 14.41
CA HIS A 213 4.65 -7.95 15.59
C HIS A 213 5.42 -7.23 16.70
N HIS A 214 6.52 -6.56 16.35
CA HIS A 214 7.32 -5.76 17.28
C HIS A 214 6.48 -4.63 17.88
N LEU A 215 5.85 -3.82 17.04
CA LEU A 215 4.99 -2.71 17.47
C LEU A 215 3.85 -3.19 18.37
N CYS A 216 3.20 -4.30 18.05
CA CYS A 216 2.15 -4.85 18.88
C CYS A 216 2.65 -5.29 20.28
N ARG A 217 3.80 -5.98 20.35
CA ARG A 217 4.30 -6.57 21.60
C ARG A 217 5.03 -5.59 22.50
N ALA A 218 5.92 -4.79 21.93
CA ALA A 218 6.91 -4.03 22.70
C ALA A 218 7.26 -2.66 22.09
N GLY A 219 6.64 -2.27 20.97
CA GLY A 219 6.94 -1.00 20.31
C GLY A 219 6.71 0.21 21.20
N GLN A 220 7.51 1.25 20.97
CA GLN A 220 7.37 2.55 21.64
C GLN A 220 6.63 3.54 20.72
N LEU A 221 6.11 4.63 21.29
CA LEU A 221 5.35 5.62 20.52
C LEU A 221 6.20 6.26 19.40
N TRP A 222 7.47 6.56 19.66
CA TRP A 222 8.37 7.13 18.65
C TRP A 222 8.61 6.16 17.47
N GLN A 223 8.68 4.85 17.74
CA GLN A 223 8.80 3.80 16.70
C GLN A 223 7.53 3.69 15.86
N LEU A 224 6.36 3.80 16.51
CA LEU A 224 5.09 3.85 15.80
C LEU A 224 5.03 5.10 14.90
N ARG A 225 5.36 6.27 15.43
CA ARG A 225 5.40 7.53 14.69
C ARG A 225 6.37 7.48 13.50
N GLU A 226 7.57 6.93 13.72
CA GLU A 226 8.55 6.70 12.65
C GLU A 226 7.99 5.77 11.57
N TYR A 227 7.41 4.62 11.95
CA TYR A 227 6.79 3.70 11.01
C TYR A 227 5.70 4.39 10.17
N ILE A 228 4.83 5.19 10.79
CA ILE A 228 3.80 5.94 10.05
C ILE A 228 4.42 7.00 9.12
N ALA A 229 5.51 7.67 9.51
CA ALA A 229 6.22 8.60 8.64
C ALA A 229 6.78 7.90 7.39
N HIS A 230 7.42 6.73 7.54
CA HIS A 230 7.86 5.92 6.40
C HIS A 230 6.70 5.55 5.48
N ARG A 231 5.60 5.05 6.05
CA ARG A 231 4.46 4.56 5.28
C ARG A 231 3.65 5.67 4.60
N SER A 232 3.81 6.94 5.02
CA SER A 232 3.18 8.10 4.40
C SER A 232 3.55 8.32 2.93
N ILE A 233 4.74 7.83 2.53
CA ILE A 233 5.24 7.94 1.15
C ILE A 233 4.31 7.23 0.16
N TYR A 234 3.66 6.16 0.60
CA TYR A 234 2.64 5.46 -0.17
C TYR A 234 1.22 5.81 0.28
N HIS A 235 0.88 5.70 1.56
CA HIS A 235 -0.53 5.71 1.97
C HIS A 235 -1.23 7.06 1.75
N LEU A 236 -0.51 8.18 1.62
CA LEU A 236 -1.13 9.47 1.24
C LEU A 236 -1.56 9.54 -0.25
N LYS A 237 -1.22 8.51 -1.04
CA LYS A 237 -1.68 8.26 -2.42
C LYS A 237 -2.19 6.84 -2.63
N GLU A 238 -2.62 6.15 -1.58
CA GLU A 238 -3.27 4.85 -1.72
C GLU A 238 -4.65 5.03 -2.41
N ALA A 239 -4.97 4.34 -3.51
CA ALA A 239 -4.27 3.25 -4.22
C ALA A 239 -3.77 3.65 -5.64
N ASP A 240 -3.32 4.90 -5.82
CA ASP A 240 -2.99 5.49 -7.13
C ASP A 240 -2.01 4.66 -8.00
N PRO A 241 -0.95 4.02 -7.46
CA PRO A 241 -0.10 3.15 -8.26
C PRO A 241 -0.84 1.95 -8.87
N GLN A 242 -1.80 1.38 -8.15
CA GLN A 242 -2.58 0.22 -8.58
C GLN A 242 -3.60 0.61 -9.66
N ALA A 243 -4.17 1.82 -9.60
CA ALA A 243 -5.12 2.33 -10.58
C ALA A 243 -4.59 2.30 -12.03
N TRP A 244 -3.27 2.42 -12.24
CA TRP A 244 -2.65 2.35 -13.57
C TRP A 244 -2.85 1.02 -14.30
N VAL A 245 -3.14 -0.08 -13.58
CA VAL A 245 -3.42 -1.37 -14.22
C VAL A 245 -4.84 -1.46 -14.78
N ILE A 246 -5.77 -0.64 -14.28
CA ILE A 246 -7.18 -0.63 -14.72
C ILE A 246 -7.29 -0.59 -16.24
N PRO A 247 -6.70 0.38 -16.99
CA PRO A 247 -6.84 0.41 -18.44
C PRO A 247 -6.28 -0.84 -19.16
N ARG A 248 -5.44 -1.63 -18.49
CA ARG A 248 -4.73 -2.80 -19.05
C ARG A 248 -5.42 -4.12 -18.78
N LEU A 249 -6.44 -4.14 -17.92
CA LEU A 249 -7.26 -5.31 -17.66
C LEU A 249 -8.55 -5.28 -18.48
N SER A 250 -9.20 -6.44 -18.62
CA SER A 250 -10.52 -6.56 -19.23
C SER A 250 -11.38 -7.58 -18.49
N GLY A 251 -12.67 -7.60 -18.81
CA GLY A 251 -13.60 -8.62 -18.32
C GLY A 251 -13.74 -8.66 -16.78
N PRO A 252 -13.96 -9.85 -16.20
CA PRO A 252 -14.18 -10.02 -14.77
C PRO A 252 -13.04 -9.51 -13.89
N ALA A 253 -11.78 -9.71 -14.30
CA ALA A 253 -10.62 -9.25 -13.56
C ALA A 253 -10.61 -7.72 -13.38
N LYS A 254 -10.91 -6.98 -14.45
CA LYS A 254 -11.08 -5.51 -14.38
C LYS A 254 -12.21 -5.12 -13.44
N ALA A 255 -13.38 -5.74 -13.55
CA ALA A 255 -14.54 -5.39 -12.73
C ALA A 255 -14.28 -5.64 -11.24
N ALA A 256 -13.63 -6.75 -10.89
CA ALA A 256 -13.27 -7.07 -9.52
C ALA A 256 -12.21 -6.10 -8.96
N LEU A 257 -11.18 -5.77 -9.74
CA LEU A 257 -10.17 -4.80 -9.33
C LEU A 257 -10.79 -3.42 -9.08
N VAL A 258 -11.65 -2.93 -9.98
CA VAL A 258 -12.33 -1.64 -9.81
C VAL A 258 -13.21 -1.63 -8.55
N ALA A 259 -13.78 -2.78 -8.15
CA ALA A 259 -14.53 -2.86 -6.90
C ALA A 259 -13.64 -2.72 -5.65
N VAL A 260 -12.40 -3.21 -5.71
CA VAL A 260 -11.38 -3.00 -4.66
C VAL A 260 -10.96 -1.53 -4.64
N GLU A 261 -10.53 -0.99 -5.79
CA GLU A 261 -10.15 0.43 -5.93
C GLU A 261 -11.25 1.38 -5.46
N HIS A 262 -12.52 1.08 -5.78
CA HIS A 262 -13.65 1.88 -5.31
C HIS A 262 -13.73 1.94 -3.77
N ASP A 263 -13.40 0.84 -3.07
CA ASP A 263 -13.35 0.81 -1.62
C ASP A 263 -12.16 1.62 -1.07
N GLU A 264 -10.97 1.45 -1.66
CA GLU A 264 -9.75 2.24 -1.35
C GLU A 264 -10.01 3.76 -1.47
N TYR A 265 -10.76 4.14 -2.51
CA TYR A 265 -11.23 5.51 -2.75
C TYR A 265 -12.47 5.92 -1.93
N GLY A 266 -12.73 5.22 -0.81
CA GLY A 266 -13.74 5.60 0.18
C GLY A 266 -15.18 5.28 -0.22
N ALA A 267 -15.38 4.41 -1.20
CA ALA A 267 -16.69 4.01 -1.72
C ALA A 267 -17.61 5.18 -2.12
N GLY A 268 -17.01 6.26 -2.67
CA GLY A 268 -17.72 7.47 -3.07
C GLY A 268 -17.83 8.55 -1.98
N ASP A 269 -17.29 8.30 -0.79
CA ASP A 269 -17.12 9.30 0.27
C ASP A 269 -15.63 9.69 0.44
N PRO A 270 -15.22 10.93 0.08
CA PRO A 270 -13.85 11.39 0.21
C PRO A 270 -13.35 11.43 1.67
N GLN A 271 -14.24 11.48 2.66
CA GLN A 271 -13.84 11.39 4.08
C GLN A 271 -13.49 9.96 4.51
N ARG A 272 -13.84 8.98 3.68
CA ARG A 272 -13.52 7.56 3.88
C ARG A 272 -12.38 7.07 3.00
N MET A 273 -11.87 7.90 2.08
CA MET A 273 -10.68 7.56 1.30
C MET A 273 -9.54 7.15 2.23
N HIS A 274 -8.88 6.04 1.93
CA HIS A 274 -7.82 5.50 2.79
C HIS A 274 -6.68 6.50 3.00
N ALA A 275 -6.30 7.23 1.94
CA ALA A 275 -5.34 8.33 2.05
C ALA A 275 -5.79 9.44 3.01
N ARG A 276 -7.09 9.75 3.09
CA ARG A 276 -7.62 10.72 4.06
C ARG A 276 -7.58 10.18 5.49
N LEU A 277 -8.00 8.93 5.68
CA LEU A 277 -7.94 8.27 6.99
C LEU A 277 -6.50 8.19 7.50
N PHE A 278 -5.53 7.95 6.62
CA PHE A 278 -4.11 7.95 6.95
C PHE A 278 -3.63 9.36 7.37
N ALA A 279 -4.01 10.40 6.63
CA ALA A 279 -3.70 11.80 6.99
C ALA A 279 -4.29 12.22 8.35
N ASP A 280 -5.52 11.78 8.66
CA ASP A 280 -6.15 12.02 9.97
C ASP A 280 -5.38 11.33 11.10
N MET A 281 -4.97 10.07 10.89
CA MET A 281 -4.10 9.33 11.81
C MET A 281 -2.77 10.06 12.02
N MET A 282 -2.11 10.53 10.96
CA MET A 282 -0.85 11.28 11.07
C MET A 282 -1.03 12.52 11.93
N THR A 283 -2.10 13.28 11.70
CA THR A 283 -2.39 14.50 12.47
C THR A 283 -2.58 14.20 13.95
N GLU A 284 -3.37 13.18 14.30
CA GLU A 284 -3.60 12.80 15.70
C GLU A 284 -2.33 12.27 16.37
N LEU A 285 -1.48 11.56 15.62
CA LEU A 285 -0.17 11.12 16.08
C LEU A 285 0.85 12.26 16.16
N GLY A 286 0.51 13.51 15.81
CA GLY A 286 1.42 14.65 15.84
C GLY A 286 2.48 14.64 14.75
N LEU A 287 2.14 14.07 13.58
CA LEU A 287 2.94 14.05 12.36
C LEU A 287 2.34 15.00 11.33
N SER A 288 3.15 15.53 10.41
CA SER A 288 2.66 16.30 9.26
C SER A 288 1.91 15.40 8.28
N PRO A 289 0.63 15.67 7.95
CA PRO A 289 -0.11 14.93 6.93
C PRO A 289 0.14 15.47 5.51
N ARG A 290 1.00 16.49 5.35
CA ARG A 290 1.28 17.11 4.06
C ARG A 290 1.92 16.08 3.14
N TYR A 291 1.43 16.04 1.91
CA TYR A 291 1.91 15.11 0.90
C TYR A 291 3.43 15.26 0.67
N GLY A 292 4.16 14.15 0.70
CA GLY A 292 5.62 14.15 0.55
C GLY A 292 6.42 14.75 1.71
N ALA A 293 5.80 15.07 2.86
CA ALA A 293 6.48 15.74 3.98
C ALA A 293 7.72 15.03 4.50
N TYR A 294 7.77 13.69 4.36
CA TYR A 294 8.87 12.86 4.84
C TYR A 294 9.73 12.30 3.71
N LEU A 295 9.57 12.75 2.46
CA LEU A 295 10.33 12.26 1.31
C LEU A 295 11.85 12.41 1.54
N ASP A 296 12.27 13.59 1.99
CA ASP A 296 13.68 13.88 2.26
C ASP A 296 14.27 12.98 3.37
N ALA A 297 13.44 12.65 4.37
CA ALA A 297 13.81 11.81 5.50
C ALA A 297 13.79 10.30 5.18
N ALA A 298 12.98 9.86 4.21
CA ALA A 298 12.74 8.45 3.93
C ALA A 298 13.99 7.78 3.31
N PRO A 299 14.51 6.67 3.87
CA PRO A 299 15.64 5.95 3.33
C PRO A 299 15.28 5.14 2.08
N ALA A 300 16.30 4.70 1.34
CA ALA A 300 16.16 3.89 0.12
C ALA A 300 15.19 2.71 0.24
N ALA A 301 15.23 1.95 1.34
CA ALA A 301 14.36 0.79 1.56
C ALA A 301 12.88 1.15 1.53
N THR A 302 12.50 2.33 2.06
CA THR A 302 11.12 2.83 1.98
C THR A 302 10.75 3.24 0.56
N LEU A 303 11.66 3.94 -0.12
CA LEU A 303 11.41 4.41 -1.49
C LEU A 303 11.30 3.24 -2.47
N ALA A 304 12.09 2.18 -2.26
CA ALA A 304 12.10 1.00 -3.12
C ALA A 304 10.75 0.27 -3.16
N GLU A 305 10.06 0.12 -2.01
CA GLU A 305 8.70 -0.44 -1.97
C GLU A 305 7.76 0.36 -2.88
N VAL A 306 7.76 1.69 -2.78
CA VAL A 306 6.85 2.58 -3.52
C VAL A 306 7.24 2.66 -5.01
N ASN A 307 8.53 2.75 -5.29
CA ASN A 307 9.07 2.76 -6.65
C ASN A 307 8.71 1.47 -7.39
N PHE A 308 8.71 0.32 -6.73
CA PHE A 308 8.30 -0.93 -7.37
C PHE A 308 6.83 -0.93 -7.78
N MET A 309 5.94 -0.32 -6.98
CA MET A 309 4.53 -0.15 -7.33
C MET A 309 4.39 0.73 -8.58
N SER A 310 5.06 1.89 -8.61
CA SER A 310 5.02 2.81 -9.75
C SER A 310 5.69 2.25 -11.00
N LEU A 311 6.80 1.51 -10.85
CA LEU A 311 7.44 0.77 -11.93
C LEU A 311 6.46 -0.21 -12.58
N CYS A 312 5.80 -1.06 -11.79
CA CYS A 312 4.83 -2.00 -12.33
C CYS A 312 3.59 -1.28 -12.90
N GLY A 313 3.16 -0.21 -12.22
CA GLY A 313 2.04 0.65 -12.61
C GLY A 313 2.25 1.35 -13.93
N LEU A 314 3.40 1.92 -14.23
CA LEU A 314 3.61 2.70 -15.46
C LEU A 314 4.00 1.84 -16.66
N HIS A 315 4.40 0.58 -16.46
CA HIS A 315 4.84 -0.31 -17.53
C HIS A 315 3.81 -1.40 -17.85
N ARG A 316 3.17 -1.32 -19.04
CA ARG A 316 2.15 -2.31 -19.47
C ARG A 316 2.64 -3.76 -19.43
N GLN A 317 3.92 -3.97 -19.73
CA GLN A 317 4.56 -5.29 -19.69
C GLN A 317 4.62 -5.88 -18.27
N LEU A 318 4.57 -5.05 -17.23
CA LEU A 318 4.62 -5.46 -15.82
C LEU A 318 3.23 -5.54 -15.17
N ARG A 319 2.14 -5.57 -15.96
CA ARG A 319 0.77 -5.61 -15.40
C ARG A 319 0.54 -6.84 -14.52
N GLY A 320 1.09 -8.01 -14.87
CA GLY A 320 1.01 -9.20 -14.02
C GLY A 320 1.75 -9.01 -12.70
N ALA A 321 2.92 -8.35 -12.74
CA ALA A 321 3.71 -8.02 -11.56
C ALA A 321 2.98 -7.04 -10.64
N LEU A 322 2.28 -6.04 -11.18
CA LEU A 322 1.46 -5.15 -10.35
C LEU A 322 0.33 -5.91 -9.65
N ILE A 323 -0.32 -6.87 -10.33
CA ILE A 323 -1.35 -7.73 -9.70
C ILE A 323 -0.75 -8.61 -8.59
N GLY A 324 0.43 -9.19 -8.81
CA GLY A 324 1.15 -9.95 -7.77
C GLY A 324 1.56 -9.10 -6.58
N GLN A 325 2.08 -7.89 -6.83
CA GLN A 325 2.42 -6.90 -5.81
C GLN A 325 1.18 -6.54 -4.99
N PHE A 326 0.07 -6.20 -5.65
CA PHE A 326 -1.15 -5.81 -4.96
C PHE A 326 -1.75 -6.96 -4.16
N ALA A 327 -1.69 -8.19 -4.68
CA ALA A 327 -2.08 -9.38 -3.92
C ALA A 327 -1.28 -9.54 -2.63
N THR A 328 0.01 -9.17 -2.61
CA THR A 328 0.84 -9.24 -1.39
C THR A 328 0.32 -8.29 -0.31
N VAL A 329 -0.06 -7.07 -0.69
CA VAL A 329 -0.65 -6.07 0.21
C VAL A 329 -2.00 -6.57 0.76
N GLU A 330 -2.94 -6.89 -0.13
CA GLU A 330 -4.31 -7.26 0.25
C GLU A 330 -4.39 -8.57 1.05
N LEU A 331 -3.55 -9.56 0.71
CA LEU A 331 -3.59 -10.85 1.39
C LEU A 331 -2.90 -10.82 2.75
N THR A 332 -2.07 -9.83 3.06
CA THR A 332 -1.33 -9.78 4.33
C THR A 332 -1.78 -8.65 5.25
N SER A 333 -2.48 -7.64 4.71
CA SER A 333 -2.83 -6.41 5.42
C SER A 333 -3.80 -6.63 6.59
N SER A 334 -4.94 -7.32 6.43
CA SER A 334 -5.91 -7.49 7.54
C SER A 334 -5.27 -8.05 8.85
N PRO A 335 -4.48 -9.13 8.80
CA PRO A 335 -3.65 -9.55 9.95
C PRO A 335 -2.70 -8.49 10.51
N GLY A 336 -1.96 -7.80 9.66
CA GLY A 336 -1.00 -6.77 10.04
C GLY A 336 -1.67 -5.57 10.71
N SER A 337 -2.73 -5.07 10.09
CA SER A 337 -3.60 -3.99 10.56
C SER A 337 -4.21 -4.31 11.92
N ASN A 338 -4.68 -5.54 12.15
CA ASN A 338 -5.16 -5.97 13.47
C ASN A 338 -4.07 -5.91 14.56
N ARG A 339 -2.80 -6.16 14.22
CA ARG A 339 -1.68 -6.00 15.17
C ARG A 339 -1.37 -4.53 15.42
N LEU A 340 -1.45 -3.68 14.40
CA LEU A 340 -1.22 -2.23 14.54
C LEU A 340 -2.31 -1.56 15.37
N VAL A 341 -3.59 -1.95 15.19
CA VAL A 341 -4.68 -1.53 16.09
C VAL A 341 -4.40 -1.92 17.54
N GLN A 342 -3.95 -3.15 17.79
CA GLN A 342 -3.57 -3.60 19.14
C GLN A 342 -2.37 -2.82 19.70
N ALA A 343 -1.39 -2.47 18.86
CA ALA A 343 -0.26 -1.63 19.25
C ALA A 343 -0.71 -0.24 19.69
N MET A 344 -1.56 0.41 18.87
CA MET A 344 -2.10 1.74 19.14
C MET A 344 -2.96 1.78 20.41
N GLN A 345 -3.78 0.75 20.63
CA GLN A 345 -4.54 0.61 21.88
C GLN A 345 -3.63 0.46 23.10
N ARG A 346 -2.54 -0.31 23.00
CA ARG A 346 -1.56 -0.46 24.08
C ARG A 346 -0.79 0.84 24.36
N LEU A 347 -0.60 1.66 23.34
CA LEU A 347 0.09 2.95 23.41
C LEU A 347 -0.86 4.12 23.72
N ASP A 348 -2.12 3.83 24.09
CA ASP A 348 -3.15 4.82 24.41
C ASP A 348 -3.37 5.88 23.30
N CYS A 349 -3.20 5.49 22.03
CA CYS A 349 -3.47 6.36 20.90
C CYS A 349 -4.97 6.65 20.74
N GLY A 350 -5.29 7.81 20.16
CA GLY A 350 -6.66 8.24 19.95
C GLY A 350 -7.42 7.47 18.85
N PRO A 351 -8.74 7.70 18.74
CA PRO A 351 -9.60 6.96 17.82
C PRO A 351 -9.29 7.21 16.33
N ALA A 352 -8.78 8.37 15.94
CA ALA A 352 -8.45 8.64 14.54
C ALA A 352 -7.22 7.83 14.09
N SER A 353 -6.28 7.60 14.99
CA SER A 353 -5.07 6.81 14.80
C SER A 353 -5.40 5.36 14.50
N ILE A 354 -6.45 4.84 15.14
CA ILE A 354 -6.89 3.45 14.98
C ILE A 354 -7.69 3.26 13.68
N ARG A 355 -8.41 4.29 13.21
CA ARG A 355 -9.45 4.15 12.19
C ARG A 355 -8.92 3.62 10.85
N PHE A 356 -7.78 4.11 10.38
CA PHE A 356 -7.16 3.66 9.12
C PHE A 356 -6.93 2.14 9.13
N TYR A 357 -6.22 1.61 10.12
CA TYR A 357 -5.96 0.17 10.21
C TYR A 357 -7.21 -0.63 10.56
N ALA A 358 -8.16 -0.07 11.31
CA ALA A 358 -9.43 -0.75 11.60
C ALA A 358 -10.28 -0.98 10.34
N GLU A 359 -10.24 -0.04 9.38
CA GLU A 359 -10.90 -0.18 8.08
C GLU A 359 -10.32 -1.37 7.29
N HIS A 360 -8.99 -1.42 7.16
CA HIS A 360 -8.24 -2.48 6.48
C HIS A 360 -8.42 -3.88 7.09
N ILE A 361 -8.80 -4.01 8.38
CA ILE A 361 -9.13 -5.32 8.95
C ILE A 361 -10.35 -5.94 8.24
N GLU A 362 -11.36 -5.13 7.92
CA GLU A 362 -12.62 -5.57 7.33
C GLU A 362 -12.60 -5.53 5.81
N ALA A 363 -12.17 -4.40 5.24
CA ALA A 363 -12.04 -4.20 3.80
C ALA A 363 -11.21 -5.32 3.18
N ASP A 364 -10.01 -5.55 3.73
CA ASP A 364 -9.06 -6.47 3.11
C ASP A 364 -9.44 -7.94 3.34
N ALA A 365 -10.31 -8.23 4.32
CA ALA A 365 -10.92 -9.56 4.43
C ALA A 365 -11.86 -9.86 3.24
N VAL A 366 -12.42 -8.82 2.61
CA VAL A 366 -13.15 -8.90 1.33
C VAL A 366 -12.17 -8.85 0.16
N HIS A 367 -11.23 -7.89 0.16
CA HIS A 367 -10.28 -7.70 -0.95
C HIS A 367 -9.43 -8.94 -1.19
N GLU A 368 -8.99 -9.64 -0.13
CA GLU A 368 -8.31 -10.92 -0.25
C GLU A 368 -9.08 -11.90 -1.17
N GLN A 369 -10.41 -11.98 -1.00
CA GLN A 369 -11.25 -12.87 -1.80
C GLN A 369 -11.46 -12.34 -3.22
N LEU A 370 -11.63 -11.02 -3.38
CA LEU A 370 -11.78 -10.38 -4.68
C LEU A 370 -10.49 -10.49 -5.51
N LEU A 371 -9.31 -10.28 -4.92
CA LEU A 371 -8.03 -10.43 -5.60
C LEU A 371 -7.83 -11.89 -6.04
N ARG A 372 -7.98 -12.86 -5.13
CA ARG A 372 -7.74 -14.28 -5.46
C ARG A 372 -8.72 -14.80 -6.50
N ARG A 373 -10.01 -14.59 -6.28
CA ARG A 373 -11.07 -15.25 -7.07
C ARG A 373 -11.67 -14.36 -8.15
N GLY A 374 -11.68 -13.06 -7.94
CA GLY A 374 -12.24 -12.07 -8.87
C GLY A 374 -11.20 -11.47 -9.82
N VAL A 375 -9.92 -11.41 -9.43
CA VAL A 375 -8.85 -10.81 -10.26
C VAL A 375 -7.89 -11.88 -10.81
N ILE A 376 -7.12 -12.55 -9.94
CA ILE A 376 -6.03 -13.44 -10.33
C ILE A 376 -6.56 -14.67 -11.08
N ALA A 377 -7.54 -15.38 -10.54
CA ALA A 377 -8.11 -16.57 -11.18
C ALA A 377 -8.63 -16.29 -12.61
N PRO A 378 -9.51 -15.30 -12.85
CA PRO A 378 -9.96 -15.00 -14.21
C PRO A 378 -8.86 -14.41 -15.10
N LEU A 379 -7.90 -13.65 -14.55
CA LEU A 379 -6.76 -13.16 -15.31
C LEU A 379 -5.94 -14.33 -15.87
N LEU A 380 -5.53 -15.28 -15.04
CA LEU A 380 -4.70 -16.42 -15.46
C LEU A 380 -5.47 -17.46 -16.28
N ALA A 381 -6.79 -17.52 -16.15
CA ALA A 381 -7.61 -18.32 -17.04
C ALA A 381 -7.63 -17.76 -18.48
N ALA A 382 -7.55 -16.44 -18.64
CA ALA A 382 -7.53 -15.77 -19.95
C ALA A 382 -6.11 -15.60 -20.51
N GLU A 383 -5.14 -15.28 -19.66
CA GLU A 383 -3.76 -14.92 -19.99
C GLU A 383 -2.78 -15.72 -19.11
N PRO A 384 -2.68 -17.06 -19.28
CA PRO A 384 -1.85 -17.93 -18.45
C PRO A 384 -0.35 -17.59 -18.49
N GLU A 385 0.13 -16.96 -19.56
CA GLU A 385 1.50 -16.49 -19.70
C GLU A 385 1.91 -15.44 -18.65
N LEU A 386 0.94 -14.76 -18.02
CA LEU A 386 1.20 -13.78 -16.95
C LEU A 386 1.56 -14.42 -15.61
N ALA A 387 1.47 -15.75 -15.47
CA ALA A 387 1.76 -16.43 -14.21
C ALA A 387 3.15 -16.09 -13.65
N ALA A 388 4.17 -16.03 -14.51
CA ALA A 388 5.53 -15.69 -14.10
C ALA A 388 5.65 -14.25 -13.59
N ASP A 389 4.93 -13.31 -14.21
CA ASP A 389 4.93 -11.92 -13.77
C ASP A 389 4.17 -11.76 -12.43
N VAL A 390 3.07 -12.49 -12.23
CA VAL A 390 2.35 -12.50 -10.94
C VAL A 390 3.23 -13.04 -9.82
N VAL A 391 3.92 -14.17 -10.05
CA VAL A 391 4.90 -14.72 -9.09
C VAL A 391 5.99 -13.70 -8.79
N PHE A 392 6.58 -13.10 -9.83
CA PHE A 392 7.61 -12.07 -9.68
C PHE A 392 7.11 -10.88 -8.84
N GLY A 393 5.89 -10.41 -9.09
CA GLY A 393 5.26 -9.34 -8.31
C GLY A 393 5.14 -9.66 -6.82
N ILE A 394 4.72 -10.89 -6.49
CA ILE A 394 4.59 -11.35 -5.10
C ILE A 394 5.97 -11.42 -4.42
N GLN A 395 6.92 -12.09 -5.07
CA GLN A 395 8.24 -12.32 -4.49
C GLN A 395 9.03 -11.02 -4.33
N ALA A 396 9.01 -10.13 -5.33
CA ALA A 396 9.71 -8.84 -5.26
C ALA A 396 9.07 -7.92 -4.21
N SER A 397 7.74 -7.89 -4.09
CA SER A 397 7.07 -7.13 -3.03
C SER A 397 7.42 -7.66 -1.64
N THR A 398 7.53 -8.99 -1.49
CA THR A 398 7.92 -9.62 -0.21
C THR A 398 9.36 -9.30 0.14
N LEU A 399 10.28 -9.43 -0.83
CA LEU A 399 11.70 -9.08 -0.66
C LEU A 399 11.90 -7.64 -0.17
N LEU A 400 11.23 -6.68 -0.82
CA LEU A 400 11.35 -5.26 -0.45
C LEU A 400 10.74 -4.97 0.94
N ALA A 401 9.61 -5.61 1.27
CA ALA A 401 9.01 -5.50 2.59
C ALA A 401 9.91 -6.09 3.69
N ASP A 402 10.59 -7.20 3.42
CA ASP A 402 11.55 -7.82 4.34
C ASP A 402 12.76 -6.91 4.56
N GLN A 403 13.32 -6.31 3.50
CA GLN A 403 14.42 -5.34 3.62
C GLN A 403 14.03 -4.10 4.45
N PHE A 404 12.83 -3.57 4.24
CA PHE A 404 12.30 -2.48 5.06
C PHE A 404 12.10 -2.89 6.52
N SER A 405 11.57 -4.09 6.76
CA SER A 405 11.40 -4.66 8.10
C SER A 405 12.75 -4.84 8.81
N ASP A 406 13.74 -5.39 8.12
CA ASP A 406 15.09 -5.61 8.66
C ASP A 406 15.78 -4.29 9.03
N LEU A 407 15.61 -3.25 8.20
CA LEU A 407 16.11 -1.91 8.51
C LEU A 407 15.56 -1.40 9.85
N LEU A 408 14.24 -1.41 10.04
CA LEU A 408 13.59 -0.95 11.27
C LEU A 408 14.01 -1.80 12.48
N LEU A 409 13.90 -3.12 12.35
CA LEU A 409 14.15 -4.04 13.46
C LEU A 409 15.63 -4.14 13.84
N SER A 410 16.56 -3.74 12.97
CA SER A 410 17.99 -3.66 13.32
C SER A 410 18.33 -2.43 14.18
N ARG A 411 17.57 -1.33 14.06
CA ARG A 411 17.86 -0.03 14.70
C ARG A 411 17.03 0.21 15.96
N TRP A 412 15.75 -0.16 15.93
CA TRP A 412 14.83 0.03 17.05
C TRP A 412 15.28 -0.55 18.40
N PRO A 413 15.87 -1.77 18.48
CA PRO A 413 16.37 -2.30 19.76
C PRO A 413 17.56 -1.54 20.32
N GLN A 414 18.21 -0.70 19.51
CA GLN A 414 19.34 0.14 19.88
C GLN A 414 18.93 1.60 20.09
N ASP A 415 17.63 1.88 20.15
CA ASP A 415 17.06 3.23 20.24
C ASP A 415 17.59 4.16 19.13
N GLN A 416 17.75 3.63 17.91
CA GLN A 416 18.17 4.39 16.74
C GLN A 416 17.02 4.54 15.75
N THR A 417 16.87 5.75 15.24
CA THR A 417 16.03 6.15 14.10
C THR A 417 16.55 5.55 12.79
N THR A 418 15.63 5.21 11.89
CA THR A 418 15.91 4.82 10.49
C THR A 418 15.65 5.95 9.51
N LEU A 419 14.94 6.99 9.93
CA LEU A 419 14.82 8.22 9.14
C LEU A 419 16.16 8.95 9.09
N ARG A 420 16.48 9.50 7.90
CA ARG A 420 17.69 10.30 7.68
C ARG A 420 17.66 11.59 8.50
N ASN A 421 16.48 12.18 8.60
CA ASN A 421 16.18 13.31 9.46
C ASN A 421 15.25 12.81 10.57
N PRO A 422 15.74 12.64 11.80
CA PRO A 422 14.96 12.04 12.87
C PRO A 422 13.72 12.87 13.24
N LEU A 423 12.67 12.21 13.72
CA LEU A 423 11.53 12.91 14.32
C LEU A 423 11.96 13.58 15.64
N PRO A 424 11.28 14.65 16.08
CA PRO A 424 11.65 15.37 17.32
C PRO A 424 11.66 14.50 18.58
N ASP A 425 10.89 13.41 18.59
CA ASP A 425 10.77 12.45 19.69
C ASP A 425 11.66 11.20 19.52
N ALA A 426 12.52 11.17 18.49
CA ALA A 426 13.49 10.10 18.31
C ALA A 426 14.55 10.14 19.44
N PRO A 427 15.06 8.98 19.89
CA PRO A 427 16.08 8.95 20.93
C PRO A 427 17.41 9.58 20.46
N GLY A 428 18.18 10.17 21.39
CA GLY A 428 19.54 10.66 21.13
C GLY A 428 19.64 12.01 20.41
N GLN A 429 18.64 12.89 20.55
CA GLN A 429 18.61 14.25 20.00
C GLN A 429 19.27 15.33 20.91
N ASP A 430 20.15 14.93 21.85
CA ASP A 430 20.84 15.84 22.78
C ASP A 430 22.07 16.54 22.18
#